data_AF-A0A944ZBB8-F1
#
_entry.id   AF-A0A944ZBB8-F1
#
_cell.length_a   1.000
_cell.length_b   1.000
_cell.length_c   1.000
_cell.angle_alpha   90.00
_cell.angle_beta   90.00
_cell.angle_gamma   90.00
#
_symmetry.space_group_name_H-M   'P 1'
#
loop_
_entity.id
_entity.type
_entity.pdbx_description
1 polymer ?
#
loop_
_entity_poly.entity_id
_entity_poly.type
_entity_poly.pdbx_seq_one_letter_code
_entity_poly.pdbx_strand_id
1 'polypeptide(L)'
;NNFSNNLTGNIGDNHFMSFDGENIINGRDGFDRMIFQGDFDYYAILPPSATGDSSTKIIDFVPNRDGTNFLFNIEEVEFNGIVYNLNDFLDNGSEINLPTEFAIYAPYPNPFNPTTSILFDIAKTEHVDLSVFNIKGEFIKSLQNESLDPGQYSIKWHGLNEMGHTVPSGIYIIKFTSNFTQKNRKVLFLK
;
A
#
# COMPACT_ATOMS: atom_id res chain seq x y z
N ASN A 1 20.09 12.42 -7.94
CA ASN A 1 21.09 12.70 -9.00
C ASN A 1 21.03 11.49 -9.91
N ASN A 2 20.90 11.62 -11.24
CA ASN A 2 20.62 10.46 -12.12
C ASN A 2 21.80 9.48 -12.29
N PHE A 3 22.65 9.33 -11.29
CA PHE A 3 23.82 8.48 -11.27
C PHE A 3 23.58 7.31 -10.34
N SER A 4 24.22 6.19 -10.64
CA SER A 4 24.11 5.04 -9.77
C SER A 4 24.73 5.33 -8.40
N ASN A 5 23.99 5.08 -7.32
CA ASN A 5 24.48 5.28 -5.96
C ASN A 5 24.78 3.93 -5.29
N ASN A 6 25.81 3.90 -4.44
CA ASN A 6 26.11 2.74 -3.60
C ASN A 6 26.12 3.20 -2.14
N LEU A 7 25.19 2.67 -1.35
CA LEU A 7 24.99 3.02 0.05
C LEU A 7 25.21 1.78 0.91
N THR A 8 25.90 1.97 2.04
CA THR A 8 26.20 0.89 2.98
C THR A 8 25.91 1.35 4.40
N GLY A 9 25.11 0.56 5.12
CA GLY A 9 24.74 0.77 6.51
C GLY A 9 25.88 0.50 7.49
N ASN A 10 25.57 0.68 8.77
CA ASN A 10 26.48 0.32 9.86
C ASN A 10 26.11 -1.06 10.44
N ILE A 11 26.34 -1.32 11.72
CA ILE A 11 26.08 -2.63 12.37
C ILE A 11 24.80 -2.64 13.21
N GLY A 12 24.09 -1.52 13.27
CA GLY A 12 22.77 -1.40 13.89
C GLY A 12 21.76 -0.91 12.86
N ASP A 13 20.52 -0.72 13.30
CA ASP A 13 19.36 -0.43 12.44
C ASP A 13 19.53 0.86 11.61
N ASN A 14 19.41 0.74 10.30
CA ASN A 14 19.52 1.83 9.35
C ASN A 14 18.20 2.07 8.61
N HIS A 15 17.95 3.34 8.32
CA HIS A 15 16.88 3.77 7.41
C HIS A 15 17.51 4.38 6.16
N PHE A 16 17.20 3.81 5.01
CA PHE A 16 17.62 4.31 3.71
C PHE A 16 16.41 4.92 3.00
N MET A 17 16.65 5.95 2.20
CA MET A 17 15.64 6.52 1.32
C MET A 17 16.04 6.26 -0.12
N SER A 18 15.05 6.03 -0.97
CA SER A 18 15.25 5.89 -2.40
C SER A 18 15.53 7.22 -3.07
N PHE A 19 16.35 7.18 -4.12
CA PHE A 19 16.84 8.34 -4.87
C PHE A 19 16.72 8.08 -6.36
N ASP A 20 16.60 9.13 -7.16
CA ASP A 20 16.57 9.01 -8.61
C ASP A 20 17.77 8.22 -9.16
N GLY A 21 17.50 7.16 -9.91
CA GLY A 21 18.51 6.37 -10.61
C GLY A 21 18.77 5.01 -9.98
N GLU A 22 19.68 4.23 -10.56
CA GLU A 22 19.93 2.89 -10.05
C GLU A 22 20.69 2.89 -8.73
N ASN A 23 20.13 2.34 -7.65
CA ASN A 23 20.81 2.33 -6.35
C ASN A 23 21.15 0.91 -5.92
N ILE A 24 22.34 0.75 -5.31
CA ILE A 24 22.78 -0.46 -4.64
C ILE A 24 22.85 -0.15 -3.15
N ILE A 25 22.05 -0.85 -2.34
CA ILE A 25 21.94 -0.62 -0.90
C ILE A 25 22.35 -1.89 -0.18
N ASN A 26 23.24 -1.77 0.80
CA ASN A 26 23.61 -2.85 1.70
C ASN A 26 23.39 -2.43 3.16
N GLY A 27 22.39 -2.99 3.85
CA GLY A 27 22.10 -2.66 5.25
C GLY A 27 23.18 -3.16 6.23
N ARG A 28 23.80 -4.30 5.89
CA ARG A 28 24.76 -5.10 6.68
C ARG A 28 24.09 -5.89 7.80
N ASP A 29 24.41 -5.56 9.05
CA ASP A 29 23.88 -6.22 10.24
C ASP A 29 22.93 -5.23 10.92
N GLY A 30 21.87 -5.74 11.54
CA GLY A 30 20.83 -4.93 12.16
C GLY A 30 19.47 -5.24 11.56
N PHE A 31 18.50 -4.38 11.84
CA PHE A 31 17.18 -4.42 11.22
C PHE A 31 17.01 -3.16 10.37
N ASP A 32 17.15 -3.34 9.06
CA ASP A 32 17.30 -2.26 8.10
C ASP A 32 16.04 -2.08 7.24
N ARG A 33 15.74 -0.82 6.95
CA ARG A 33 14.57 -0.45 6.16
C ARG A 33 14.92 0.46 5.00
N MET A 34 14.33 0.18 3.84
CA MET A 34 14.38 1.04 2.66
C MET A 34 13.04 1.76 2.45
N ILE A 35 13.06 3.08 2.31
CA ILE A 35 11.88 3.93 2.17
C ILE A 35 11.78 4.42 0.73
N PHE A 36 10.66 4.15 0.09
CA PHE A 36 10.36 4.49 -1.29
C PHE A 36 9.30 5.59 -1.39
N GLN A 37 9.32 6.31 -2.51
CA GLN A 37 8.38 7.40 -2.76
C GLN A 37 7.09 6.91 -3.42
N GLY A 38 5.94 7.30 -2.89
CA GLY A 38 4.63 6.96 -3.46
C GLY A 38 4.14 5.55 -3.10
N ASP A 39 3.07 5.13 -3.76
CA ASP A 39 2.34 3.91 -3.41
C ASP A 39 3.06 2.64 -3.91
N PHE A 40 2.85 1.52 -3.21
CA PHE A 40 3.42 0.20 -3.55
C PHE A 40 3.08 -0.25 -4.98
N ASP A 41 1.89 0.06 -5.49
CA ASP A 41 1.41 -0.32 -6.83
C ASP A 41 2.27 0.22 -7.99
N TYR A 42 3.16 1.19 -7.71
CA TYR A 42 4.12 1.70 -8.68
C TYR A 42 5.39 0.87 -8.80
N TYR A 43 5.55 -0.14 -7.94
CA TYR A 43 6.78 -0.89 -7.80
C TYR A 43 6.57 -2.38 -8.04
N ALA A 44 7.59 -3.04 -8.58
CA ALA A 44 7.71 -4.49 -8.55
C ALA A 44 8.86 -4.90 -7.64
N ILE A 45 8.62 -5.89 -6.77
CA ILE A 45 9.66 -6.53 -5.95
C ILE A 45 10.00 -7.88 -6.57
N LEU A 46 11.28 -8.08 -6.88
CA LEU A 46 11.83 -9.33 -7.37
C LEU A 46 12.75 -9.90 -6.30
N PRO A 47 12.39 -11.06 -5.70
CA PRO A 47 13.20 -11.67 -4.67
C PRO A 47 14.54 -12.19 -5.23
N PRO A 48 15.55 -12.47 -4.38
CA PRO A 48 16.84 -13.03 -4.79
C PRO A 48 16.74 -14.29 -5.67
N SER A 49 15.75 -15.13 -5.41
CA SER A 49 15.50 -16.32 -6.23
C SER A 49 15.13 -16.00 -7.69
N ALA A 50 14.54 -14.83 -7.95
CA ALA A 50 14.15 -14.37 -9.28
C ALA A 50 15.24 -13.55 -9.99
N THR A 51 16.19 -12.96 -9.25
CA THR A 51 17.27 -12.15 -9.84
C THR A 51 18.47 -12.99 -10.28
N GLY A 52 18.68 -14.15 -9.66
CA GLY A 52 19.87 -14.97 -9.86
C GLY A 52 21.10 -14.47 -9.09
N ASP A 53 20.91 -13.51 -8.18
CA ASP A 53 21.89 -13.03 -7.23
C ASP A 53 21.29 -12.97 -5.82
N SER A 54 22.06 -12.54 -4.82
CA SER A 54 21.59 -12.45 -3.44
C SER A 54 20.81 -11.16 -3.13
N SER A 55 20.45 -10.37 -4.15
CA SER A 55 19.77 -9.09 -3.97
C SER A 55 18.26 -9.21 -4.16
N THR A 56 17.50 -8.46 -3.36
CA THR A 56 16.10 -8.15 -3.69
C THR A 56 16.11 -6.94 -4.61
N LYS A 57 15.51 -7.06 -5.79
CA LYS A 57 15.43 -5.99 -6.77
C LYS A 57 14.07 -5.31 -6.73
N ILE A 58 14.05 -3.98 -6.58
CA ILE A 58 12.83 -3.17 -6.57
C ILE A 58 12.83 -2.24 -7.78
N ILE A 59 11.81 -2.35 -8.63
CA ILE A 59 11.71 -1.61 -9.90
C ILE A 59 10.56 -0.63 -9.79
N ASP A 60 10.86 0.65 -10.00
CA ASP A 60 9.87 1.71 -10.13
C ASP A 60 9.38 1.84 -11.58
N PHE A 61 8.06 1.76 -11.77
CA PHE A 61 7.42 1.95 -13.08
C PHE A 61 7.10 3.41 -13.40
N VAL A 62 7.22 4.34 -12.45
CA VAL A 62 7.02 5.77 -12.69
C VAL A 62 8.28 6.35 -13.35
N PRO A 63 8.17 6.90 -14.58
CA PRO A 63 9.33 7.43 -15.29
C PRO A 63 10.01 8.58 -14.53
N ASN A 64 11.35 8.56 -14.49
CA ASN A 64 12.20 9.61 -13.92
C ASN A 64 11.97 9.88 -12.42
N ARG A 65 11.54 8.90 -11.63
CA ARG A 65 11.41 9.02 -10.18
C ARG A 65 12.54 8.31 -9.45
N ASP A 66 12.58 6.98 -9.50
CA ASP A 66 13.52 6.21 -8.66
C ASP A 66 14.32 5.22 -9.51
N GLY A 67 13.69 4.55 -10.47
CA GLY A 67 14.37 3.56 -11.30
C GLY A 67 14.51 2.21 -10.59
N THR A 68 15.69 1.60 -10.63
CA THR A 68 15.90 0.22 -10.14
C THR A 68 16.82 0.19 -8.92
N ASN A 69 16.37 -0.44 -7.85
CA ASN A 69 17.10 -0.57 -6.60
C ASN A 69 17.49 -2.03 -6.35
N PHE A 70 18.73 -2.27 -5.94
CA PHE A 70 19.27 -3.58 -5.57
C PHE A 70 19.57 -3.58 -4.08
N LEU A 71 18.82 -4.37 -3.32
CA LEU A 71 18.88 -4.38 -1.86
C LEU A 71 19.57 -5.65 -1.36
N PHE A 72 20.55 -5.46 -0.49
CA PHE A 72 21.26 -6.51 0.23
C PHE A 72 21.09 -6.28 1.72
N ASN A 73 20.76 -7.34 2.48
CA ASN A 73 20.61 -7.25 3.93
C ASN A 73 19.64 -6.12 4.33
N ILE A 74 18.43 -6.15 3.79
CA ILE A 74 17.34 -5.25 4.15
C ILE A 74 16.15 -6.12 4.55
N GLU A 75 15.51 -5.81 5.67
CA GLU A 75 14.41 -6.59 6.22
C GLU A 75 13.06 -5.97 5.89
N GLU A 76 12.98 -4.64 5.73
CA GLU A 76 11.74 -3.93 5.51
C GLU A 76 11.79 -2.93 4.36
N VAL A 77 10.63 -2.72 3.75
CA VAL A 77 10.42 -1.66 2.77
C VAL A 77 9.19 -0.83 3.14
N GLU A 78 9.27 0.48 2.93
CA GLU A 78 8.20 1.41 3.23
C GLU A 78 7.73 2.16 1.98
N PHE A 79 6.43 2.19 1.75
CA PHE A 79 5.80 2.93 0.65
C PHE A 79 4.71 3.83 1.22
N ASN A 80 4.89 5.14 1.11
CA ASN A 80 3.92 6.15 1.57
C ASN A 80 3.47 5.96 3.05
N GLY A 81 4.41 5.53 3.92
CA GLY A 81 4.16 5.29 5.34
C GLY A 81 3.64 3.89 5.69
N ILE A 82 3.44 3.00 4.71
CA ILE A 82 3.10 1.59 4.93
C ILE A 82 4.36 0.75 4.85
N VAL A 83 4.63 -0.03 5.89
CA VAL A 83 5.81 -0.88 6.02
C VAL A 83 5.47 -2.33 5.69
N TYR A 84 6.29 -2.97 4.87
CA TYR A 84 6.18 -4.37 4.47
C TYR A 84 7.47 -5.11 4.86
N ASN A 85 7.34 -6.35 5.34
CA ASN A 85 8.50 -7.19 5.59
C ASN A 85 8.95 -7.83 4.27
N LEU A 86 10.25 -7.79 3.97
CA LEU A 86 10.75 -8.37 2.74
C LEU A 86 10.60 -9.88 2.70
N ASN A 87 10.65 -10.57 3.85
CA ASN A 87 10.46 -12.02 3.90
C ASN A 87 9.06 -12.47 3.48
N ASP A 88 8.04 -11.60 3.59
CA ASP A 88 6.69 -11.90 3.12
C ASP A 88 6.66 -12.11 1.59
N PHE A 89 7.65 -11.57 0.87
CA PHE A 89 7.86 -11.75 -0.57
C PHE A 89 8.87 -12.87 -0.90
N LEU A 90 9.57 -13.42 0.10
CA LEU A 90 10.64 -14.43 -0.06
C LEU A 90 10.18 -15.87 0.15
N ASP A 91 8.98 -16.10 0.69
CA ASP A 91 8.48 -17.45 0.91
C ASP A 91 8.06 -18.09 -0.43
N ASN A 92 8.88 -19.06 -0.85
CA ASN A 92 8.96 -19.56 -2.22
C ASN A 92 7.80 -20.50 -2.59
N GLY A 93 7.13 -20.21 -3.70
CA GLY A 93 6.43 -21.23 -4.49
C GLY A 93 4.98 -21.50 -4.07
N SER A 94 4.05 -20.93 -4.83
CA SER A 94 2.65 -21.38 -4.90
C SER A 94 1.83 -21.30 -3.61
N GLU A 95 2.15 -20.41 -2.67
CA GLU A 95 1.09 -19.88 -1.80
C GLU A 95 1.12 -18.37 -1.95
N ILE A 96 0.13 -17.85 -2.67
CA ILE A 96 -0.22 -16.45 -2.57
C ILE A 96 -0.41 -16.22 -1.06
N ASN A 97 0.37 -15.33 -0.45
CA ASN A 97 0.16 -14.86 0.94
C ASN A 97 -1.16 -14.09 0.99
N LEU A 98 -2.24 -14.84 0.85
CA LEU A 98 -3.60 -14.36 0.91
C LEU A 98 -3.87 -14.02 2.35
N PRO A 99 -4.59 -12.91 2.61
CA PRO A 99 -5.07 -12.64 3.94
C PRO A 99 -5.78 -13.87 4.49
N THR A 100 -5.37 -14.34 5.66
CA THR A 100 -6.03 -15.47 6.32
C THR A 100 -7.28 -15.01 7.07
N GLU A 101 -7.38 -13.70 7.32
CA GLU A 101 -8.49 -13.04 7.98
C GLU A 101 -8.92 -11.78 7.23
N PHE A 102 -10.19 -11.42 7.40
CA PHE A 102 -10.71 -10.16 6.90
C PHE A 102 -10.22 -8.99 7.77
N ALA A 103 -9.74 -7.94 7.13
CA ALA A 103 -9.41 -6.67 7.77
C ALA A 103 -9.88 -5.48 6.93
N ILE A 104 -10.29 -4.40 7.59
CA ILE A 104 -10.42 -3.08 6.96
C ILE A 104 -9.61 -2.10 7.78
N TYR A 105 -8.67 -1.43 7.14
CA TYR A 105 -7.75 -0.53 7.81
C TYR A 105 -8.37 0.85 8.02
N ALA A 106 -7.72 1.69 8.83
CA ALA A 106 -8.12 3.07 8.94
C ALA A 106 -7.83 3.77 7.60
N PRO A 107 -8.80 4.50 7.01
CA PRO A 107 -8.53 5.25 5.80
C PRO A 107 -7.45 6.31 6.05
N TYR A 108 -6.53 6.44 5.10
CA TYR A 108 -5.41 7.37 5.19
C TYR A 108 -5.18 8.10 3.85
N PRO A 109 -4.89 9.42 3.86
CA PRO A 109 -4.88 10.32 5.03
C PRO A 109 -6.26 10.51 5.66
N ASN A 110 -6.33 10.83 6.96
CA ASN A 110 -7.56 11.24 7.65
C ASN A 110 -7.20 12.19 8.81
N PRO A 111 -7.53 13.49 8.76
CA PRO A 111 -8.38 14.15 7.76
C PRO A 111 -7.77 14.18 6.35
N PHE A 112 -8.59 14.25 5.31
CA PHE A 112 -8.13 14.19 3.91
C PHE A 112 -8.58 15.38 3.05
N ASN A 113 -7.77 15.74 2.04
CA ASN A 113 -8.09 16.73 0.99
C ASN A 113 -7.23 16.49 -0.29
N PRO A 114 -7.81 16.20 -1.48
CA PRO A 114 -9.17 15.75 -1.72
C PRO A 114 -9.34 14.22 -1.62
N THR A 115 -8.25 13.46 -1.42
CA THR A 115 -8.27 11.99 -1.56
C THR A 115 -7.84 11.27 -0.28
N THR A 116 -8.54 10.18 0.05
CA THR A 116 -8.12 9.16 1.04
C THR A 116 -8.07 7.79 0.37
N SER A 117 -7.14 6.95 0.80
CA SER A 117 -7.06 5.53 0.45
C SER A 117 -7.76 4.69 1.52
N ILE A 118 -8.44 3.64 1.08
CA ILE A 118 -9.16 2.68 1.93
C ILE A 118 -8.58 1.31 1.61
N LEU A 119 -7.80 0.76 2.54
CA LEU A 119 -7.24 -0.58 2.40
C LEU A 119 -8.11 -1.61 3.12
N PHE A 120 -8.29 -2.77 2.51
CA PHE A 120 -8.97 -3.91 3.11
C PHE A 120 -8.48 -5.24 2.52
N ASP A 121 -8.63 -6.28 3.32
CA ASP A 121 -8.20 -7.64 3.05
C ASP A 121 -9.40 -8.56 2.93
N ILE A 122 -9.38 -9.40 1.90
CA ILE A 122 -10.37 -10.45 1.63
C ILE A 122 -9.69 -11.80 1.80
N ALA A 123 -10.20 -12.63 2.70
CA ALA A 123 -9.59 -13.92 3.00
C ALA A 123 -10.13 -15.09 2.17
N LYS A 124 -11.34 -14.93 1.63
CA LYS A 124 -12.02 -15.93 0.80
C LYS A 124 -12.88 -15.21 -0.23
N THR A 125 -13.10 -15.80 -1.40
CA THR A 125 -13.95 -15.19 -2.43
C THR A 125 -15.32 -14.85 -1.85
N GLU A 126 -15.68 -13.56 -1.85
CA GLU A 126 -16.96 -13.09 -1.33
C GLU A 126 -17.42 -11.79 -2.00
N HIS A 127 -18.72 -11.53 -1.92
CA HIS A 127 -19.30 -10.29 -2.42
C HIS A 127 -19.02 -9.15 -1.44
N VAL A 128 -18.45 -8.05 -1.95
CA VAL A 128 -18.02 -6.89 -1.18
C VAL A 128 -18.75 -5.64 -1.67
N ASP A 129 -19.47 -4.99 -0.74
CA ASP A 129 -20.04 -3.65 -0.91
C ASP A 129 -19.30 -2.66 0.00
N LEU A 130 -18.53 -1.77 -0.63
CA LEU A 130 -17.89 -0.63 0.01
C LEU A 130 -18.64 0.65 -0.41
N SER A 131 -19.35 1.25 0.53
CA SER A 131 -20.20 2.41 0.27
C SER A 131 -19.94 3.53 1.26
N VAL A 132 -20.05 4.77 0.78
CA VAL A 132 -19.85 5.99 1.57
C VAL A 132 -21.21 6.60 1.92
N PHE A 133 -21.34 6.99 3.18
CA PHE A 133 -22.53 7.65 3.73
C PHE A 133 -22.11 8.94 4.46
N ASN A 134 -23.01 9.92 4.52
CA ASN A 134 -22.81 11.05 5.42
C ASN A 134 -23.24 10.70 6.87
N ILE A 135 -23.03 11.63 7.81
CA ILE A 135 -23.36 11.42 9.22
C ILE A 135 -24.86 11.22 9.49
N LYS A 136 -25.74 11.60 8.55
CA LYS A 136 -27.19 11.36 8.63
C LYS A 136 -27.58 9.97 8.13
N GLY A 137 -26.63 9.19 7.60
CA GLY A 137 -26.88 7.89 6.99
C GLY A 137 -27.37 7.98 5.54
N GLU A 138 -27.29 9.15 4.91
CA GLU A 138 -27.64 9.29 3.49
C GLU A 138 -26.50 8.72 2.63
N PHE A 139 -26.87 7.92 1.63
CA PHE A 139 -25.93 7.34 0.67
C PHE A 139 -25.27 8.42 -0.19
N ILE A 140 -23.96 8.33 -0.35
CA ILE A 140 -23.14 9.29 -1.10
C ILE A 140 -22.60 8.67 -2.38
N LYS A 141 -21.96 7.50 -2.25
CA LYS A 141 -21.28 6.82 -3.37
C LYS A 141 -20.99 5.35 -3.05
N SER A 142 -21.13 4.46 -4.03
CA SER A 142 -20.53 3.12 -4.00
C SER A 142 -19.12 3.18 -4.58
N LEU A 143 -18.16 2.66 -3.83
CA LEU A 143 -16.75 2.59 -4.20
C LEU A 143 -16.39 1.20 -4.75
N GLN A 144 -17.05 0.16 -4.25
CA GLN A 144 -16.88 -1.23 -4.66
C GLN A 144 -18.21 -1.95 -4.49
N ASN A 145 -18.61 -2.77 -5.45
CA ASN A 145 -19.81 -3.61 -5.34
C ASN A 145 -19.69 -4.84 -6.24
N GLU A 146 -18.73 -5.73 -5.92
CA GLU A 146 -18.50 -6.93 -6.72
C GLU A 146 -17.98 -8.10 -5.88
N SER A 147 -17.94 -9.29 -6.48
CA SER A 147 -17.29 -10.44 -5.87
C SER A 147 -15.79 -10.35 -6.07
N LEU A 148 -15.05 -10.31 -4.97
CA LEU A 148 -13.60 -10.24 -4.96
C LEU A 148 -13.03 -11.58 -4.53
N ASP A 149 -11.94 -12.00 -5.18
CA ASP A 149 -11.15 -13.16 -4.77
C ASP A 149 -10.32 -12.83 -3.52
N PRO A 150 -9.68 -13.83 -2.88
CA PRO A 150 -8.79 -13.56 -1.77
C PRO A 150 -7.68 -12.62 -2.20
N GLY A 151 -7.35 -11.63 -1.36
CA GLY A 151 -6.30 -10.66 -1.65
C GLY A 151 -6.44 -9.38 -0.85
N GLN A 152 -5.44 -8.50 -0.98
CA GLN A 152 -5.47 -7.15 -0.44
C GLN A 152 -5.89 -6.17 -1.52
N TYR A 153 -6.75 -5.22 -1.15
CA TYR A 153 -7.35 -4.24 -2.04
C TYR A 153 -7.17 -2.82 -1.49
N SER A 154 -6.96 -1.86 -2.40
CA SER A 154 -6.83 -0.43 -2.07
C SER A 154 -7.74 0.38 -2.98
N ILE A 155 -8.66 1.15 -2.38
CA ILE A 155 -9.60 2.00 -3.12
C ILE A 155 -9.46 3.45 -2.69
N LYS A 156 -9.35 4.35 -3.67
CA LYS A 156 -9.24 5.79 -3.43
C LYS A 156 -10.61 6.45 -3.51
N TRP A 157 -10.93 7.27 -2.52
CA TRP A 157 -12.11 8.15 -2.55
C TRP A 157 -11.68 9.62 -2.61
N HIS A 158 -12.13 10.31 -3.66
CA HIS A 158 -11.77 11.70 -3.97
C HIS A 158 -12.75 12.74 -3.38
N GLY A 159 -13.55 12.37 -2.37
CA GLY A 159 -14.57 13.28 -1.84
C GLY A 159 -15.67 13.63 -2.86
N LEU A 160 -15.97 12.71 -3.79
CA LEU A 160 -17.01 12.89 -4.81
C LEU A 160 -18.22 11.99 -4.52
N ASN A 161 -19.42 12.46 -4.88
CA ASN A 161 -20.64 11.65 -4.89
C ASN A 161 -20.81 10.86 -6.21
N GLU A 162 -21.92 10.12 -6.35
CA GLU A 162 -22.28 9.39 -7.59
C GLU A 162 -22.29 10.27 -8.84
N MET A 163 -22.74 11.53 -8.72
CA MET A 163 -22.80 12.47 -9.84
C MET A 163 -21.43 13.10 -10.19
N GLY A 164 -20.37 12.73 -9.48
CA GLY A 164 -19.03 13.31 -9.66
C GLY A 164 -18.87 14.70 -9.03
N HIS A 165 -19.83 15.16 -8.23
CA HIS A 165 -19.73 16.44 -7.53
C HIS A 165 -19.01 16.27 -6.19
N THR A 166 -18.19 17.26 -5.84
CA THR A 166 -17.52 17.30 -4.54
C THR A 166 -18.53 17.42 -3.41
N VAL A 167 -18.40 16.55 -2.41
CA VAL A 167 -19.25 16.60 -1.21
C VAL A 167 -18.81 17.74 -0.27
N PRO A 168 -19.67 18.24 0.63
CA PRO A 168 -19.26 19.25 1.60
C PRO A 168 -18.18 18.76 2.57
N SER A 169 -17.35 19.65 3.13
CA SER A 169 -16.47 19.30 4.26
C SER A 169 -17.29 18.73 5.40
N GLY A 170 -16.81 17.66 6.04
CA GLY A 170 -17.55 17.00 7.11
C GLY A 170 -17.13 15.56 7.36
N ILE A 171 -17.85 14.92 8.27
CA ILE A 171 -17.63 13.52 8.64
C ILE A 171 -18.45 12.61 7.72
N TYR A 172 -17.78 11.60 7.20
CA TYR A 172 -18.36 10.54 6.39
C TYR A 172 -18.08 9.17 7.01
N ILE A 173 -18.96 8.23 6.71
CA ILE A 173 -18.88 6.85 7.16
C ILE A 173 -18.65 5.99 5.92
N ILE A 174 -17.52 5.32 5.89
CA ILE A 174 -17.25 4.23 4.96
C ILE A 174 -17.82 2.97 5.60
N LYS A 175 -18.83 2.41 4.96
CA LYS A 175 -19.44 1.14 5.32
C LYS A 175 -18.92 0.06 4.38
N PHE A 176 -18.28 -0.94 4.96
CA PHE A 176 -17.90 -2.17 4.28
C PHE A 176 -18.89 -3.26 4.70
N THR A 177 -19.47 -3.95 3.73
CA THR A 177 -20.35 -5.09 3.92
C THR A 177 -19.83 -6.25 3.09
N SER A 178 -19.70 -7.42 3.69
CA SER A 178 -19.52 -8.67 2.98
C SER A 178 -20.56 -9.70 3.40
N ASN A 179 -20.48 -10.90 2.84
CA ASN A 179 -21.37 -12.02 3.16
C ASN A 179 -21.38 -12.38 4.66
N PHE A 180 -20.28 -12.14 5.38
CA PHE A 180 -20.12 -12.58 6.78
C PHE A 180 -19.87 -11.44 7.77
N THR A 181 -19.50 -10.24 7.30
CA THR A 181 -19.10 -9.14 8.18
C THR A 181 -19.63 -7.79 7.71
N GLN A 182 -19.80 -6.89 8.67
CA GLN A 182 -20.07 -5.49 8.40
C GLN A 182 -19.17 -4.64 9.30
N LYS A 183 -18.43 -3.70 8.71
CA LYS A 183 -17.55 -2.78 9.43
C LYS A 183 -17.75 -1.36 8.93
N ASN A 184 -17.60 -0.42 9.86
CA ASN A 184 -17.71 1.01 9.57
C ASN A 184 -16.40 1.71 9.95
N ARG A 185 -15.93 2.61 9.08
CA ARG A 185 -14.80 3.52 9.33
C ARG A 185 -15.27 4.97 9.16
N LYS A 186 -14.81 5.86 10.04
CA LYS A 186 -15.13 7.29 9.98
C LYS A 186 -13.98 8.04 9.33
N VAL A 187 -14.29 8.99 8.46
CA VAL A 187 -13.31 9.89 7.83
C VAL A 187 -13.78 11.33 7.89
N LEU A 188 -12.83 12.25 8.01
CA LEU A 188 -13.06 13.69 7.99
C LEU A 188 -12.54 14.27 6.67
N PHE A 189 -13.46 14.76 5.84
CA PHE A 189 -13.12 15.47 4.61
C PHE A 189 -12.96 16.97 4.89
N LEU A 190 -11.85 17.54 4.42
CA LEU A 190 -11.57 18.98 4.45
C LEU A 190 -11.46 19.50 3.02
N LYS A 191 -12.12 20.62 2.73
CA LYS A 191 -12.02 21.35 1.48
C LYS A 191 -11.06 22.51 1.62
#